data_AF-A0A1H8XZ86-F1
#
_entry.id   AF-A0A1H8XZ86-F1
#
_cell.length_a   1.000
_cell.length_b   1.000
_cell.length_c   1.000
_cell.angle_alpha   90.00
_cell.angle_beta   90.00
_cell.angle_gamma   90.00
#
_symmetry.space_group_name_H-M   'P 1'
#
loop_
_entity.id
_entity.type
_entity.pdbx_description
1 polymer ?
#
loop_
_entity_poly.entity_id
_entity_poly.type
_entity_poly.pdbx_seq_one_letter_code
_entity_poly.pdbx_strand_id
1 'polypeptide(L)'
;MSLSVATPEAVTSSFTPTSSLSGLLQSYGDVMTPEQIAEALEYSVGYVRKKIGCAKFQHLPWVAAIAPHRRRQGLNWVYGTQGVASFLDSQRSSLESISAPSKHLPKLLQAYGPSMPVAQVADALGYSVTYVSKKIGNADYQHLPWVSAIGSHRRKRGSRWVYATVAVALYLDGRK
;
A
#
# COMPACT_ATOMS: atom_id res chain seq x y z
N MET A 1 -26.87 -0.50 -35.32
CA MET A 1 -26.51 -1.40 -34.21
C MET A 1 -25.28 -0.83 -33.55
N SER A 2 -25.47 0.00 -32.52
CA SER A 2 -24.35 0.68 -31.84
C SER A 2 -23.93 -0.16 -30.64
N LEU A 3 -22.70 -0.65 -30.68
CA LEU A 3 -22.06 -1.36 -29.59
C LEU A 3 -21.82 -0.37 -28.45
N SER A 4 -22.61 -0.48 -27.38
CA SER A 4 -22.31 0.18 -26.11
C SER A 4 -21.04 -0.43 -25.54
N VAL A 5 -19.93 0.28 -25.69
CA VAL A 5 -18.71 0.06 -24.92
C VAL A 5 -19.08 0.32 -23.47
N ALA A 6 -19.22 -0.75 -22.69
CA ALA A 6 -19.30 -0.66 -21.25
C ALA A 6 -17.99 -0.04 -20.77
N THR A 7 -18.06 1.21 -20.34
CA THR A 7 -17.05 1.87 -19.52
C THR A 7 -16.69 0.89 -18.40
N PRO A 8 -15.43 0.51 -18.18
CA PRO A 8 -15.10 -0.23 -16.98
C PRO A 8 -15.40 0.70 -15.82
N GLU A 9 -16.49 0.43 -15.10
CA GLU A 9 -16.71 1.01 -13.79
C GLU A 9 -15.40 0.81 -13.04
N ALA A 10 -14.74 1.93 -12.75
CA ALA A 10 -13.54 1.96 -11.96
C ALA A 10 -13.89 1.22 -10.68
N VAL A 11 -13.36 0.00 -10.55
CA VAL A 11 -13.49 -0.82 -9.37
C VAL A 11 -12.95 0.06 -8.26
N THR A 12 -13.85 0.71 -7.53
CA THR A 12 -13.57 1.56 -6.36
C THR A 12 -13.15 0.59 -5.28
N SER A 13 -11.97 0.01 -5.50
CA SER A 13 -11.37 -1.03 -4.71
C SER A 13 -10.96 -0.40 -3.40
N SER A 14 -11.25 -1.12 -2.32
CA SER A 14 -10.75 -0.93 -0.95
C SER A 14 -9.22 -0.87 -0.80
N PHE A 15 -8.48 -0.69 -1.90
CA PHE A 15 -7.02 -0.70 -1.99
C PHE A 15 -6.44 0.59 -2.59
N THR A 16 -7.23 1.42 -3.26
CA THR A 16 -6.80 2.77 -3.65
C THR A 16 -6.96 3.72 -2.47
N PRO A 17 -5.90 4.42 -2.04
CA PRO A 17 -6.07 5.51 -1.10
C PRO A 17 -7.05 6.52 -1.67
N THR A 18 -8.11 6.83 -0.93
CA THR A 18 -9.14 7.79 -1.35
C THR A 18 -8.77 9.22 -0.98
N SER A 19 -7.99 9.41 0.07
CA SER A 19 -7.64 10.74 0.58
C SER A 19 -6.56 11.41 -0.27
N SER A 20 -6.91 12.57 -0.84
CA SER A 20 -5.96 13.52 -1.45
C SER A 20 -5.34 14.41 -0.38
N LEU A 21 -4.24 15.11 -0.71
CA LEU A 21 -3.65 16.11 0.19
C LEU A 21 -4.70 17.11 0.70
N SER A 22 -5.53 17.67 -0.18
CA SER A 22 -6.59 18.61 0.20
C SER A 22 -7.59 18.00 1.18
N GLY A 23 -7.99 16.74 0.97
CA GLY A 23 -8.88 16.03 1.87
C GLY A 23 -8.25 15.79 3.24
N LEU A 24 -6.99 15.36 3.29
CA LEU A 24 -6.28 15.16 4.55
C LEU A 24 -6.06 16.48 5.31
N LEU A 25 -5.72 17.57 4.61
CA LEU A 25 -5.59 18.90 5.22
C LEU A 25 -6.92 19.39 5.79
N GLN A 26 -8.03 19.16 5.09
CA GLN A 26 -9.36 19.53 5.58
C GLN A 26 -9.75 18.73 6.83
N SER A 27 -9.41 17.44 6.89
CA SER A 27 -9.78 16.56 8.01
C SER A 27 -8.86 16.71 9.23
N TYR A 28 -7.56 16.88 9.01
CA TYR A 28 -6.55 16.76 10.07
C TYR A 28 -5.66 18.01 10.24
N GLY A 29 -5.70 18.96 9.31
CA GLY A 29 -4.83 20.13 9.29
C GLY A 29 -3.41 19.81 8.78
N ASP A 30 -2.45 20.69 9.09
CA ASP A 30 -1.06 20.59 8.59
C ASP A 30 -0.24 19.43 9.19
N VAL A 31 -0.69 18.91 10.32
CA VAL A 31 -0.01 17.84 11.05
C VAL A 31 -0.99 16.75 11.46
N MET A 32 -0.53 15.50 11.41
CA MET A 32 -1.26 14.32 11.82
C MET A 32 -0.60 13.64 13.02
N THR A 33 -1.42 13.11 13.92
CA THR A 33 -0.98 12.24 15.01
C THR A 33 -0.79 10.80 14.52
N PRO A 34 -0.06 9.94 15.25
CA PRO A 34 0.04 8.51 14.93
C PRO A 34 -1.31 7.82 14.77
N GLU A 35 -2.36 8.27 15.47
CA GLU A 35 -3.72 7.73 15.39
C GLU A 35 -4.37 8.09 14.06
N GLN A 36 -4.27 9.34 13.65
CA GLN A 36 -4.80 9.82 12.37
C GLN A 36 -4.04 9.19 11.19
N ILE A 37 -2.73 8.99 11.31
CA ILE A 37 -1.94 8.26 10.31
C ILE A 37 -2.38 6.80 10.25
N ALA A 38 -2.63 6.18 11.40
CA ALA A 38 -3.13 4.80 11.45
C ALA A 38 -4.50 4.67 10.78
N GLU A 39 -5.39 5.63 10.97
CA GLU A 39 -6.66 5.72 10.27
C GLU A 39 -6.47 5.88 8.75
N ALA A 40 -5.71 6.89 8.32
CA ALA A 40 -5.50 7.20 6.90
C ALA A 40 -4.78 6.07 6.13
N LEU A 41 -3.92 5.30 6.79
CA LEU A 41 -3.19 4.18 6.20
C LEU A 41 -3.85 2.82 6.47
N GLU A 42 -4.99 2.79 7.17
CA GLU A 42 -5.67 1.56 7.61
C GLU A 42 -4.72 0.60 8.37
N TYR A 43 -3.88 1.16 9.23
CA TYR A 43 -2.98 0.44 10.12
C TYR A 43 -3.50 0.47 11.56
N SER A 44 -3.00 -0.44 12.39
CA SER A 44 -3.23 -0.35 13.84
C SER A 44 -2.35 0.74 14.44
N VAL A 45 -2.87 1.54 15.38
CA VAL A 45 -2.12 2.62 16.06
C VAL A 45 -0.80 2.11 16.66
N GLY A 46 -0.81 0.97 17.35
CA GLY A 46 0.41 0.39 17.93
C GLY A 46 1.47 0.01 16.88
N TYR A 47 1.05 -0.36 15.68
CA TYR A 47 1.97 -0.63 14.57
C TYR A 47 2.60 0.66 14.06
N VAL A 48 1.79 1.71 13.88
CA VAL A 48 2.28 3.03 13.46
C VAL A 48 3.25 3.56 14.50
N ARG A 49 2.83 3.70 15.77
CA ARG A 49 3.68 4.19 16.87
C ARG A 49 5.00 3.43 17.03
N LYS A 50 4.99 2.10 16.87
CA LYS A 50 6.21 1.27 16.96
C LYS A 50 7.20 1.53 15.82
N LYS A 51 6.70 1.91 14.65
CA LYS A 51 7.50 2.00 13.42
C LYS A 51 7.88 3.42 13.06
N ILE A 52 6.92 4.34 13.16
CA ILE A 52 7.10 5.74 12.84
C ILE A 52 8.03 6.36 13.89
N GLY A 53 9.20 6.84 13.45
CA GLY A 53 10.23 7.39 14.33
C GLY A 53 11.30 6.40 14.82
N CYS A 54 11.27 5.14 14.38
CA CYS A 54 12.36 4.19 14.65
C CYS A 54 13.20 3.95 13.38
N ALA A 55 14.50 4.23 13.46
CA ALA A 55 15.42 4.15 12.32
C ALA A 55 15.46 2.76 11.65
N LYS A 56 15.27 1.69 12.43
CA LYS A 56 15.25 0.30 11.94
C LYS A 56 14.14 0.04 10.91
N PHE A 57 13.11 0.88 10.86
CA PHE A 57 11.97 0.71 9.96
C PHE A 57 11.94 1.70 8.80
N GLN A 58 12.99 2.50 8.59
CA GLN A 58 13.07 3.44 7.47
C GLN A 58 13.07 2.76 6.09
N HIS A 59 13.36 1.45 6.02
CA HIS A 59 13.21 0.67 4.80
C HIS A 59 11.75 0.49 4.36
N LEU A 60 10.77 0.78 5.22
CA LEU A 60 9.35 0.72 4.85
C LEU A 60 8.96 1.99 4.10
N PRO A 61 8.37 1.89 2.89
CA PRO A 61 8.07 3.06 2.06
C PRO A 61 7.25 4.15 2.77
N TRP A 62 6.21 3.78 3.52
CA TRP A 62 5.40 4.74 4.27
C TRP A 62 6.17 5.39 5.43
N VAL A 63 7.11 4.68 6.07
CA VAL A 63 7.95 5.26 7.13
C VAL A 63 8.96 6.22 6.50
N ALA A 64 9.59 5.83 5.39
CA ALA A 64 10.53 6.67 4.64
C ALA A 64 9.88 7.99 4.20
N ALA A 65 8.63 7.93 3.74
CA ALA A 65 7.87 9.09 3.31
C ALA A 65 7.47 10.01 4.49
N ILE A 66 7.05 9.45 5.63
CA ILE A 66 6.44 10.25 6.71
C ILE A 66 7.46 10.70 7.76
N ALA A 67 8.48 9.88 8.07
CA ALA A 67 9.45 10.18 9.14
C ALA A 67 10.22 11.50 8.98
N PRO A 68 10.61 11.95 7.76
CA PRO A 68 11.27 13.24 7.57
C PRO A 68 10.41 14.44 8.00
N HIS A 69 9.09 14.29 8.00
CA HIS A 69 8.15 15.36 8.36
C HIS A 69 7.76 15.34 9.85
N ARG A 70 8.54 14.66 10.70
CA ARG A 70 8.30 14.57 12.14
C ARG A 70 8.60 15.90 12.84
N ARG A 71 7.66 16.37 13.66
CA ARG A 71 7.77 17.60 14.46
C ARG A 71 7.33 17.34 15.89
N ARG A 72 7.80 18.18 16.81
CA ARG A 72 7.41 18.12 18.22
C ARG A 72 6.33 19.18 18.48
N GLN A 73 5.20 18.75 19.03
CA GLN A 73 4.11 19.64 19.46
C GLN A 73 3.84 19.38 20.94
N GLY A 74 4.43 20.22 21.79
CA GLY A 74 4.48 19.98 23.23
C GLY A 74 5.21 18.67 23.57
N LEU A 75 4.50 17.77 24.26
CA LEU A 75 5.03 16.45 24.64
C LEU A 75 4.85 15.38 23.54
N ASN A 76 4.11 15.70 22.48
CA ASN A 76 3.73 14.72 21.45
C ASN A 76 4.56 14.88 20.18
N TRP A 77 4.82 13.75 19.53
CA TRP A 77 5.36 13.73 18.17
C TRP A 77 4.22 13.72 17.16
N VAL A 78 4.25 14.69 16.25
CA VAL A 78 3.30 14.83 15.14
C VAL A 78 4.04 14.78 13.82
N TYR A 79 3.33 14.55 12.72
CA TYR A 79 3.91 14.31 11.40
C TYR A 79 3.20 15.16 10.36
N GLY A 80 3.95 15.79 9.46
CA GLY A 80 3.34 16.63 8.41
C GLY A 80 2.38 15.83 7.54
N THR A 81 1.17 16.34 7.36
CA THR A 81 0.12 15.75 6.51
C THR A 81 0.59 15.52 5.09
N GLN A 82 1.47 16.40 4.59
CA GLN A 82 2.11 16.29 3.29
C GLN A 82 2.87 14.97 3.08
N GLY A 83 3.58 14.46 4.10
CA GLY A 83 4.32 13.21 3.99
C GLY A 83 3.39 12.00 3.86
N VAL A 84 2.24 12.04 4.54
CA VAL A 84 1.19 11.01 4.45
C VAL A 84 0.56 11.06 3.07
N ALA A 85 0.17 12.25 2.60
CA ALA A 85 -0.40 12.47 1.29
C ALA A 85 0.54 11.99 0.18
N SER A 86 1.83 12.36 0.24
CA SER A 86 2.84 11.94 -0.74
C SER A 86 2.95 10.42 -0.84
N PHE A 87 2.91 9.72 0.30
CA PHE A 87 2.88 8.26 0.29
C PHE A 87 1.61 7.72 -0.38
N LEU A 88 0.43 8.23 -0.01
CA LEU A 88 -0.84 7.79 -0.60
C LEU A 88 -0.91 8.08 -2.10
N ASP A 89 -0.42 9.23 -2.55
CA ASP A 89 -0.34 9.58 -3.96
C ASP A 89 0.65 8.66 -4.69
N SER A 90 1.80 8.34 -4.11
CA SER A 90 2.74 7.38 -4.72
C SER A 90 2.12 5.98 -4.89
N GLN A 91 1.29 5.56 -3.92
CA GLN A 91 0.54 4.32 -3.99
C GLN A 91 -0.52 4.38 -5.08
N ARG A 92 -1.23 5.50 -5.22
CA ARG A 92 -2.22 5.73 -6.28
C ARG A 92 -1.57 5.77 -7.67
N SER A 93 -0.52 6.56 -7.89
CA SER A 93 0.15 6.68 -9.19
C SER A 93 0.77 5.36 -9.67
N SER A 94 1.29 4.54 -8.74
CA SER A 94 1.80 3.20 -9.07
C SER A 94 0.70 2.25 -9.54
N LEU A 95 -0.56 2.52 -9.15
CA LEU A 95 -1.74 1.76 -9.56
C LEU A 95 -2.47 2.38 -10.76
N GLU A 96 -2.40 3.70 -10.96
CA GLU A 96 -3.07 4.44 -12.05
C GLU A 96 -2.27 4.47 -13.36
N SER A 97 -0.95 4.32 -13.30
CA SER A 97 -0.08 4.18 -14.50
C SER A 97 -0.41 2.94 -15.36
N ILE A 98 -1.46 2.20 -14.99
CA ILE A 98 -1.92 0.93 -15.55
C ILE A 98 -3.15 1.14 -16.44
N SER A 99 -3.08 2.13 -17.33
CA SER A 99 -3.86 2.07 -18.57
C SER A 99 -3.25 1.09 -19.58
N ALA A 100 -2.17 0.37 -19.22
CA ALA A 100 -1.59 -0.69 -20.01
C ALA A 100 -2.33 -2.02 -19.78
N PRO A 101 -2.61 -2.82 -20.82
CA PRO A 101 -3.31 -4.08 -20.68
C PRO A 101 -2.45 -5.11 -19.93
N SER A 102 -2.81 -5.40 -18.68
CA SER A 102 -2.24 -6.50 -17.91
C SER A 102 -2.84 -7.83 -18.35
N LYS A 103 -1.99 -8.86 -18.56
CA LYS A 103 -2.44 -10.20 -18.94
C LYS A 103 -2.95 -10.98 -17.72
N HIS A 104 -2.32 -10.77 -16.57
CA HIS A 104 -2.64 -11.50 -15.34
C HIS A 104 -3.74 -10.85 -14.50
N LEU A 105 -3.95 -9.53 -14.61
CA LEU A 105 -4.87 -8.80 -13.76
C LEU A 105 -6.33 -9.28 -13.84
N PRO A 106 -6.93 -9.50 -15.03
CA PRO A 106 -8.33 -9.93 -15.10
C PRO A 106 -8.56 -11.27 -14.38
N LYS A 107 -7.63 -12.22 -14.57
CA LYS A 107 -7.70 -13.55 -13.96
C LYS A 107 -7.58 -13.48 -12.43
N LEU A 108 -6.64 -12.67 -11.93
CA LEU A 108 -6.43 -12.53 -10.49
C LEU A 108 -7.57 -11.77 -9.80
N LEU A 109 -8.10 -10.72 -10.44
CA LEU A 109 -9.28 -10.00 -9.92
C LEU A 109 -10.51 -10.91 -9.86
N GLN A 110 -10.73 -11.75 -10.88
CA GLN A 110 -11.82 -12.71 -10.88
C GLN A 110 -11.67 -13.77 -9.78
N ALA A 111 -10.45 -14.25 -9.53
CA ALA A 111 -10.22 -15.31 -8.56
C ALA A 111 -10.21 -14.83 -7.10
N TYR A 112 -9.64 -13.65 -6.83
CA TYR A 112 -9.29 -13.21 -5.48
C TYR A 112 -9.88 -11.85 -5.11
N GLY A 113 -10.49 -11.13 -6.06
CA GLY A 113 -10.98 -9.78 -5.87
C GLY A 113 -9.85 -8.75 -5.78
N PRO A 114 -10.09 -7.58 -5.17
CA PRO A 114 -9.15 -6.45 -5.19
C PRO A 114 -7.97 -6.57 -4.22
N SER A 115 -8.03 -7.51 -3.27
CA SER A 115 -7.02 -7.70 -2.24
C SER A 115 -6.73 -9.17 -2.00
N MET A 116 -5.44 -9.54 -1.97
CA MET A 116 -4.98 -10.91 -1.77
C MET A 116 -4.29 -11.05 -0.39
N PRO A 117 -4.66 -12.02 0.48
CA PRO A 117 -3.86 -12.39 1.64
C PRO A 117 -2.59 -13.13 1.21
N VAL A 118 -1.64 -13.27 2.15
CA VAL A 118 -0.33 -13.90 1.92
C VAL A 118 -0.41 -15.25 1.20
N ALA A 119 -1.40 -16.09 1.55
CA ALA A 119 -1.57 -17.41 0.94
C ALA A 119 -1.86 -17.33 -0.57
N GLN A 120 -2.71 -16.39 -1.00
CA GLN A 120 -3.04 -16.20 -2.42
C GLN A 120 -1.88 -15.53 -3.17
N VAL A 121 -1.15 -14.62 -2.53
CA VAL A 121 0.07 -14.04 -3.12
C VAL A 121 1.13 -15.13 -3.34
N ALA A 122 1.30 -16.02 -2.35
CA ALA A 122 2.24 -17.14 -2.46
C ALA A 122 1.85 -18.07 -3.62
N ASP A 123 0.57 -18.43 -3.72
CA ASP A 123 0.02 -19.22 -4.82
C ASP A 123 0.27 -18.56 -6.19
N ALA A 124 -0.08 -17.28 -6.34
CA ALA A 124 0.11 -16.54 -7.60
C ALA A 124 1.58 -16.39 -8.01
N LEU A 125 2.50 -16.29 -7.05
CA LEU A 125 3.95 -16.18 -7.32
C LEU A 125 4.66 -17.53 -7.51
N GLY A 126 3.98 -18.64 -7.19
CA GLY A 126 4.57 -19.98 -7.16
C GLY A 126 5.55 -20.19 -6.00
N TYR A 127 5.32 -19.53 -4.85
CA TYR A 127 6.14 -19.63 -3.65
C TYR A 127 5.41 -20.31 -2.50
N SER A 128 6.16 -20.78 -1.50
CA SER A 128 5.54 -21.25 -0.25
C SER A 128 5.08 -20.07 0.61
N VAL A 129 3.99 -20.26 1.36
CA VAL A 129 3.43 -19.25 2.28
C VAL A 129 4.48 -18.81 3.31
N THR A 130 5.27 -19.76 3.82
CA THR A 130 6.35 -19.49 4.79
C THR A 130 7.43 -18.60 4.19
N TYR A 131 7.82 -18.85 2.93
CA TYR A 131 8.81 -18.04 2.23
C TYR A 131 8.34 -16.60 2.05
N VAL A 132 7.10 -16.42 1.59
CA VAL A 132 6.52 -15.08 1.38
C VAL A 132 6.39 -14.33 2.72
N SER A 133 5.87 -15.01 3.75
CA SER A 133 5.69 -14.44 5.08
C SER A 133 7.00 -13.99 5.72
N LYS A 134 8.09 -14.75 5.53
CA LYS A 134 9.41 -14.41 6.07
C LYS A 134 10.03 -13.18 5.39
N LYS A 135 9.75 -12.98 4.10
CA LYS A 135 10.43 -11.99 3.28
C LYS A 135 9.71 -10.66 3.21
N ILE A 136 8.39 -10.66 3.07
CA ILE A 136 7.64 -9.41 2.97
C ILE A 136 7.77 -8.60 4.27
N GLY A 137 8.31 -7.39 4.14
CA GLY A 137 8.42 -6.44 5.25
C GLY A 137 9.60 -6.64 6.17
N ASN A 138 10.54 -7.49 5.79
CA ASN A 138 11.86 -7.54 6.39
C ASN A 138 12.83 -6.72 5.51
N ALA A 139 13.69 -5.93 6.16
CA ALA A 139 14.69 -5.08 5.53
C ALA A 139 15.65 -5.87 4.64
N ASP A 140 16.07 -7.04 5.12
CA ASP A 140 17.10 -7.86 4.47
C ASP A 140 16.68 -8.34 3.08
N TYR A 141 15.38 -8.36 2.79
CA TYR A 141 14.83 -8.88 1.53
C TYR A 141 14.27 -7.79 0.61
N GLN A 142 14.42 -6.50 0.94
CA GLN A 142 13.93 -5.40 0.08
C GLN A 142 14.66 -5.33 -1.27
N HIS A 143 15.83 -5.95 -1.39
CA HIS A 143 16.56 -6.08 -2.66
C HIS A 143 15.86 -7.03 -3.64
N LEU A 144 14.92 -7.87 -3.18
CA LEU A 144 14.17 -8.77 -4.06
C LEU A 144 13.11 -7.97 -4.83
N PRO A 145 13.09 -8.03 -6.18
CA PRO A 145 12.19 -7.20 -6.99
C PRO A 145 10.71 -7.36 -6.64
N TRP A 146 10.28 -8.59 -6.33
CA TRP A 146 8.88 -8.87 -5.96
C TRP A 146 8.52 -8.33 -4.57
N VAL A 147 9.48 -8.27 -3.64
CA VAL A 147 9.25 -7.79 -2.27
C VAL A 147 9.08 -6.27 -2.29
N SER A 148 9.93 -5.56 -3.03
CA SER A 148 9.80 -4.10 -3.16
C SER A 148 8.54 -3.71 -3.94
N ALA A 149 8.23 -4.43 -5.02
CA ALA A 149 7.04 -4.18 -5.84
C ALA A 149 5.73 -4.42 -5.08
N ILE A 150 5.60 -5.55 -4.35
CA ILE A 150 4.33 -5.93 -3.70
C ILE A 150 4.25 -5.37 -2.27
N GLY A 151 5.39 -5.27 -1.58
CA GLY A 151 5.46 -4.91 -0.16
C GLY A 151 5.07 -3.46 0.15
N SER A 152 5.21 -2.56 -0.83
CA SER A 152 4.74 -1.18 -0.75
C SER A 152 3.20 -1.12 -0.70
N HIS A 153 2.53 -1.99 -1.44
CA HIS A 153 1.08 -2.11 -1.57
C HIS A 153 0.48 -3.11 -0.57
N ARG A 154 0.92 -3.06 0.69
CA ARG A 154 0.37 -3.92 1.74
C ARG A 154 -0.42 -3.13 2.78
N ARG A 155 -1.53 -3.72 3.21
CA ARG A 155 -2.41 -3.19 4.25
C ARG A 155 -2.68 -4.22 5.32
N LYS A 156 -3.03 -3.75 6.52
CA LYS A 156 -3.32 -4.63 7.64
C LYS A 156 -4.83 -4.67 7.87
N ARG A 157 -5.49 -5.73 7.40
CA ARG A 157 -6.93 -5.96 7.61
C ARG A 157 -7.12 -6.82 8.85
N GLY A 158 -7.39 -6.19 9.99
CA GLY A 158 -7.46 -6.87 11.28
C GLY A 158 -6.12 -7.47 11.69
N SER A 159 -6.06 -8.79 11.87
CA SER A 159 -4.81 -9.52 12.19
C SER A 159 -4.01 -9.96 10.96
N ARG A 160 -4.54 -9.78 9.74
CA ARG A 160 -3.97 -10.33 8.51
C ARG A 160 -3.39 -9.25 7.61
N TRP A 161 -2.28 -9.57 6.95
CA TRP A 161 -1.72 -8.76 5.87
C TRP A 161 -2.42 -9.08 4.55
N VAL A 162 -2.86 -8.04 3.86
CA VAL A 162 -3.45 -8.11 2.51
C VAL A 162 -2.66 -7.22 1.56
N TYR A 163 -2.64 -7.61 0.29
CA TYR A 163 -1.83 -7.00 -0.77
C TYR A 163 -2.72 -6.63 -1.95
N ALA A 164 -2.36 -5.57 -2.68
CA ALA A 164 -3.09 -5.19 -3.89
C ALA A 164 -2.98 -6.30 -4.92
N THR A 165 -4.11 -6.84 -5.39
CA THR A 165 -4.13 -7.80 -6.50
C THR A 165 -3.44 -7.21 -7.74
N VAL A 166 -3.65 -5.91 -7.96
CA VAL A 166 -3.03 -5.14 -9.04
C VAL A 166 -1.51 -5.16 -8.98
N ALA A 167 -0.92 -4.94 -7.80
CA ALA A 167 0.55 -4.95 -7.64
C ALA A 167 1.15 -6.33 -7.93
N VAL A 168 0.46 -7.40 -7.52
CA VAL A 168 0.88 -8.79 -7.81
C VAL A 168 0.81 -9.06 -9.32
N ALA A 169 -0.28 -8.65 -9.98
CA ALA A 169 -0.46 -8.81 -11.41
C ALA A 169 0.64 -8.10 -12.21
N LEU A 170 0.95 -6.85 -11.84
CA LEU A 170 2.02 -6.07 -12.47
C LEU A 170 3.39 -6.74 -12.35
N TYR A 171 3.71 -7.23 -11.16
CA TYR A 171 4.97 -7.94 -10.96
C TYR A 171 5.05 -9.20 -11.85
N LEU A 172 3.94 -9.93 -12.01
CA LEU A 172 3.87 -11.10 -12.88
C LEU A 172 4.01 -10.72 -14.36
N ASP A 173 3.35 -9.66 -14.83
CA ASP A 173 3.49 -9.20 -16.21
C ASP A 173 4.92 -8.74 -16.55
N GLY A 174 5.64 -8.18 -15.56
CA GLY A 174 7.04 -7.78 -15.70
C GLY A 174 8.04 -8.94 -15.66
N ARG A 175 7.61 -10.15 -15.29
CA ARG A 175 8.44 -11.36 -15.20
C ARG A 175 8.53 -12.01 -16.58
N LYS A 176 9.51 -11.57 -17.39
CA LYS A 176 9.87 -12.21 -18.66
C LYS A 176 10.46 -13.60 -18.44
#